data_AF-A0A2T4A2A3-F1
#
_entry.id   AF-A0A2T4A2A3-F1
#
_cell.length_a   1.000
_cell.length_b   1.000
_cell.length_c   1.000
_cell.angle_alpha   90.00
_cell.angle_beta   90.00
_cell.angle_gamma   90.00
#
_symmetry.space_group_name_H-M   'P 1'
#
loop_
_entity.id
_entity.type
_entity.pdbx_description
1 polymer ?
#
loop_
_entity_poly.entity_id
_entity_poly.type
_entity_poly.pdbx_seq_one_letter_code
_entity_poly.pdbx_strand_id
1 'polypeptide(L)'
;MTEHELHPISIRLGDPRITKWNLGDEHGQEVRFFGWHAIKTSQSSSPVPFSVTSAHTDSSLLSLCVQEVFGSFITSILKITDDIGDINIQETPHFRLENSLVTEIVKVFAETRLGSNEDALLCILPTMVPRLRLSFLENAVVAAKRMANQHRRAGEWTQAETVLRWAWEVCKESQPRTRKDDCQIDQPVHVDDPVQQAAIALGELYRWAICDNKTKDFGLHGIAWLSDQKHRHQVPSPSTLDEIIDRYIYVAEKVVQKGDN
;
A
#
# COMPACT_ATOMS: atom_id res chain seq x y z
N MET A 1 -2.95 -12.83 17.98
CA MET A 1 -4.08 -11.99 17.51
C MET A 1 -5.33 -12.83 17.61
N THR A 2 -6.41 -12.24 18.09
CA THR A 2 -7.70 -12.93 18.26
C THR A 2 -8.74 -12.16 17.46
N GLU A 3 -9.55 -12.86 16.68
CA GLU A 3 -10.64 -12.27 15.91
C GLU A 3 -11.93 -12.34 16.73
N HIS A 4 -12.62 -11.22 16.84
CA HIS A 4 -13.89 -11.11 17.54
C HIS A 4 -14.95 -10.58 16.58
N GLU A 5 -16.09 -11.27 16.53
CA GLU A 5 -17.28 -10.80 15.84
C GLU A 5 -18.10 -9.97 16.83
N LEU A 6 -18.18 -8.66 16.60
CA LEU A 6 -18.91 -7.75 17.49
C LEU A 6 -20.30 -7.46 16.93
N HIS A 7 -21.32 -7.90 17.66
CA HIS A 7 -22.70 -7.55 17.34
C HIS A 7 -23.04 -6.14 17.85
N PRO A 8 -23.82 -5.33 17.11
CA PRO A 8 -24.24 -3.99 17.52
C PRO A 8 -24.95 -3.95 18.89
N ILE A 9 -25.60 -5.05 19.26
CA ILE A 9 -26.34 -5.23 20.52
C ILE A 9 -25.42 -5.49 21.72
N SER A 10 -24.15 -5.85 21.49
CA SER A 10 -23.14 -6.07 22.53
C SER A 10 -22.59 -4.75 23.10
N ILE A 11 -22.93 -3.62 22.49
CA ILE A 11 -22.61 -2.28 22.96
C ILE A 11 -23.67 -1.86 23.98
N ARG A 12 -23.39 -2.05 25.28
CA ARG A 12 -24.14 -1.27 26.29
C ARG A 12 -23.63 0.15 26.22
N LEU A 13 -24.43 1.06 25.65
CA LEU A 13 -24.22 2.51 25.74
C LEU A 13 -24.32 2.96 27.22
N GLY A 14 -23.25 2.74 27.98
CA GLY A 14 -22.80 3.65 29.02
C GLY A 14 -21.84 4.67 28.42
N ASP A 15 -21.39 5.64 29.22
CA ASP A 15 -20.45 6.72 28.89
C ASP A 15 -19.62 6.46 27.60
N PRO A 16 -19.73 7.31 26.55
CA PRO A 16 -19.09 7.11 25.23
C PRO A 16 -17.56 6.96 25.26
N ARG A 17 -16.94 7.02 26.45
CA ARG A 17 -15.51 6.86 26.69
C ARG A 17 -15.12 5.44 27.15
N ILE A 18 -16.06 4.57 27.52
CA ILE A 18 -15.77 3.21 28.01
C ILE A 18 -16.81 2.22 27.46
N THR A 19 -16.54 1.69 26.26
CA THR A 19 -17.33 0.61 25.69
C THR A 19 -16.94 -0.71 26.36
N LYS A 20 -17.82 -1.26 27.22
CA LYS A 20 -17.66 -2.60 27.77
C LYS A 20 -18.30 -3.62 26.83
N TRP A 21 -17.58 -4.69 26.52
CA TRP A 21 -18.06 -5.75 25.64
C TRP A 21 -18.18 -7.05 26.40
N ASN A 22 -19.34 -7.68 26.25
CA ASN A 22 -19.56 -9.05 26.69
C ASN A 22 -19.27 -9.94 25.47
N LEU A 23 -18.04 -10.43 25.40
CA LEU A 23 -17.71 -11.52 24.48
C LEU A 23 -18.39 -12.75 25.08
N GLY A 24 -19.24 -13.42 24.31
CA GLY A 24 -20.20 -14.42 24.77
C GLY A 24 -19.62 -15.72 25.33
N ASP A 25 -18.42 -15.68 25.88
CA ASP A 25 -17.75 -16.74 26.59
C ASP A 25 -18.58 -17.08 27.84
N GLU A 26 -18.82 -18.37 28.12
CA GLU A 26 -19.65 -18.86 29.24
C GLU A 26 -19.19 -18.36 30.64
N HIS A 27 -18.11 -17.58 30.71
CA HIS A 27 -17.47 -17.08 31.92
C HIS A 27 -17.67 -15.56 32.14
N GLY A 28 -18.40 -14.85 31.26
CA GLY A 28 -18.78 -13.45 31.48
C GLY A 28 -17.59 -12.49 31.66
N GLN A 29 -16.47 -12.78 31.00
CA GLN A 29 -15.25 -12.00 31.15
C GLN A 29 -15.39 -10.66 30.42
N GLU A 30 -15.44 -9.57 31.19
CA GLU A 30 -15.46 -8.22 30.62
C GLU A 30 -14.11 -7.91 29.94
N VAL A 31 -14.13 -7.68 28.63
CA VAL A 31 -12.95 -7.21 27.88
C VAL A 31 -13.11 -5.75 27.51
N ARG A 32 -12.03 -4.98 27.66
CA ARG A 32 -11.95 -3.57 27.23
C ARG A 32 -11.07 -3.48 26.00
N PHE A 33 -11.59 -2.88 24.94
CA PHE A 33 -10.83 -2.60 23.73
C PHE A 33 -10.30 -1.16 23.75
N PHE A 34 -9.09 -0.97 23.24
CA PHE A 34 -8.44 0.32 22.99
C PHE A 34 -8.10 0.43 21.50
N GLY A 35 -7.82 1.65 21.01
CA GLY A 35 -7.56 1.84 19.59
C GLY A 35 -8.83 1.93 18.74
N TRP A 36 -9.95 2.42 19.31
CA TRP A 36 -11.21 2.51 18.57
C TRP A 36 -11.13 3.45 17.36
N HIS A 37 -10.23 4.44 17.40
CA HIS A 37 -9.92 5.30 16.26
C HIS A 37 -9.36 4.53 15.05
N ALA A 38 -8.85 3.31 15.24
CA ALA A 38 -8.37 2.45 14.16
C ALA A 38 -9.49 1.69 13.44
N ILE A 39 -10.69 1.66 14.02
CA ILE A 39 -11.81 0.90 13.48
C ILE A 39 -12.60 1.80 12.53
N LYS A 40 -12.66 1.42 11.25
CA LYS A 40 -13.60 2.01 10.30
C LYS A 40 -15.01 1.52 10.64
N THR A 41 -15.72 2.26 11.50
CA THR A 41 -17.14 2.00 11.71
C THR A 41 -17.90 2.51 10.48
N SER A 42 -18.21 1.61 9.55
CA SER A 42 -19.17 1.91 8.50
C SER A 42 -20.51 2.22 9.18
N GLN A 43 -20.96 3.47 9.07
CA GLN A 43 -22.27 3.93 9.55
C GLN A 43 -23.40 3.36 8.68
N SER A 44 -23.35 2.06 8.39
CA SER A 44 -24.47 1.39 7.75
C SER A 44 -25.55 1.23 8.82
N SER A 45 -26.76 1.70 8.53
CA SER A 45 -27.96 1.51 9.35
C SER A 45 -28.40 0.04 9.46
N SER A 46 -27.68 -0.86 8.78
CA SER A 46 -27.87 -2.31 8.84
C SER A 46 -27.11 -2.90 10.03
N PRO A 47 -27.71 -3.82 10.81
CA PRO A 47 -27.07 -4.48 11.95
C PRO A 47 -26.07 -5.56 11.51
N VAL A 48 -25.16 -5.22 10.59
CA VAL A 48 -24.12 -6.16 10.14
C VAL A 48 -23.05 -6.23 11.23
N PRO A 49 -22.69 -7.44 11.70
CA PRO A 49 -21.55 -7.60 12.60
C PRO A 49 -20.27 -7.11 11.92
N PHE A 50 -19.38 -6.50 12.71
CA PHE A 50 -18.06 -6.11 12.24
C PHE A 50 -16.99 -6.96 12.93
N SER A 51 -16.03 -7.43 12.14
CA SER A 51 -14.87 -8.17 12.64
C SER A 51 -13.85 -7.19 13.21
N VAL A 52 -13.39 -7.46 14.43
CA VAL A 52 -12.31 -6.74 15.07
C VAL A 52 -11.20 -7.71 15.42
N THR A 53 -9.98 -7.40 14.98
CA THR A 53 -8.79 -8.13 15.40
C THR A 53 -8.15 -7.44 16.59
N SER A 54 -7.92 -8.18 17.66
CA SER A 54 -7.26 -7.70 18.87
C SER A 54 -5.89 -8.35 19.05
N ALA A 55 -5.00 -7.64 19.73
CA ALA A 55 -3.74 -8.17 20.22
C ALA A 55 -3.66 -7.96 21.72
N HIS A 56 -3.19 -8.98 22.44
CA HIS A 56 -2.90 -8.87 23.87
C HIS A 56 -1.76 -7.86 24.07
N THR A 57 -1.86 -7.07 25.14
CA THR A 57 -0.81 -6.12 25.52
C THR A 57 -0.57 -6.19 27.02
N ASP A 58 0.70 -6.09 27.41
CA ASP A 58 1.12 -6.01 28.82
C ASP A 58 1.16 -4.55 29.32
N SER A 59 0.81 -3.59 28.46
CA SER A 59 0.75 -2.17 28.78
C SER A 59 -0.32 -1.88 29.83
N SER A 60 0.01 -0.96 30.74
CA SER A 60 -0.95 -0.51 31.75
C SER A 60 -2.13 0.23 31.11
N LEU A 61 -3.30 0.18 31.75
CA LEU A 61 -4.47 0.95 31.33
C LEU A 61 -4.16 2.44 31.17
N LEU A 62 -3.37 3.02 32.08
CA LEU A 62 -2.98 4.42 32.02
C LEU A 62 -2.16 4.71 30.75
N SER A 63 -1.21 3.83 30.40
CA SER A 63 -0.41 3.95 29.18
C SER A 63 -1.31 3.94 27.95
N LEU A 64 -2.22 2.97 27.86
CA LEU A 64 -3.17 2.88 26.74
C LEU A 64 -4.06 4.12 26.63
N CYS A 65 -4.52 4.68 27.76
CA CYS A 65 -5.27 5.94 27.75
C CYS A 65 -4.44 7.11 27.23
N VAL A 66 -3.17 7.23 27.63
CA VAL A 66 -2.28 8.29 27.15
C VAL A 66 -2.02 8.16 25.64
N GLN A 67 -1.82 6.94 25.15
CA GLN A 67 -1.66 6.64 23.73
C GLN A 67 -2.91 6.99 22.91
N GLU A 68 -4.12 6.72 23.42
CA GLU A 68 -5.38 7.11 22.79
C GLU A 68 -5.56 8.63 22.71
N VAL A 69 -5.18 9.35 23.78
CA VAL A 69 -5.18 10.82 23.80
C VAL A 69 -4.20 11.37 22.75
N PHE A 70 -3.02 10.76 22.62
CA PHE A 70 -2.04 11.12 21.60
C PHE A 70 -2.59 10.88 20.18
N GLY A 71 -3.17 9.70 19.90
CA GLY A 71 -3.80 9.41 18.61
C GLY A 71 -4.93 10.38 18.26
N SER A 72 -5.73 10.78 19.27
CA SER A 72 -6.78 11.79 19.12
C SER A 72 -6.23 13.19 18.80
N PHE A 73 -5.09 13.55 19.40
CA PHE A 73 -4.37 14.80 19.10
C PHE A 73 -3.85 14.80 17.66
N ILE A 74 -3.16 13.72 17.23
CA ILE A 74 -2.69 13.56 15.85
C ILE A 74 -3.85 13.63 14.86
N THR A 75 -4.94 12.92 15.13
CA THR A 75 -6.17 12.97 14.30
C THR A 75 -6.69 14.40 14.15
N SER A 76 -6.64 15.19 15.22
CA SER A 76 -7.11 16.58 15.21
C SER A 76 -6.19 17.49 14.41
N ILE A 77 -4.86 17.32 14.51
CA ILE A 77 -3.89 18.03 13.67
C ILE A 77 -4.09 17.68 12.20
N LEU A 78 -4.22 16.40 11.87
CA LEU A 78 -4.40 15.95 10.49
C LEU A 78 -5.71 16.45 9.83
N LYS A 79 -6.68 16.94 10.61
CA LYS A 79 -7.88 17.59 10.07
C LYS A 79 -7.60 18.99 9.53
N ILE A 80 -6.61 19.69 10.08
CA ILE A 80 -6.23 21.05 9.69
C ILE A 80 -4.96 21.09 8.82
N THR A 81 -4.20 20.00 8.78
CA THR A 81 -3.02 19.86 7.93
C THR A 81 -3.41 19.27 6.57
N ASP A 82 -3.14 20.03 5.51
CA ASP A 82 -3.41 19.59 4.14
C ASP A 82 -2.30 18.70 3.57
N ASP A 83 -1.06 18.86 4.02
CA ASP A 83 0.10 18.13 3.49
C ASP A 83 0.80 17.36 4.60
N ILE A 84 0.93 16.05 4.41
CA ILE A 84 1.62 15.13 5.34
C ILE A 84 2.94 14.61 4.75
N GLY A 85 3.43 15.28 3.71
CA GLY A 85 4.66 14.95 3.02
C GLY A 85 4.51 13.79 2.04
N ASP A 86 5.50 13.67 1.17
CA ASP A 86 5.60 12.60 0.19
C ASP A 86 5.89 11.24 0.84
N ILE A 87 5.51 10.19 0.12
CA ILE A 87 6.03 8.84 0.37
C ILE A 87 7.28 8.62 -0.49
N ASN A 88 8.36 8.20 0.16
CA ASN A 88 9.60 7.78 -0.45
C ASN A 88 9.72 6.25 -0.39
N ILE A 89 10.67 5.71 -1.15
CA ILE A 89 11.13 4.33 -0.96
C ILE A 89 12.42 4.39 -0.15
N GLN A 90 12.51 3.52 0.84
CA GLN A 90 13.74 3.28 1.55
C GLN A 90 14.32 1.95 1.10
N GLU A 91 15.56 2.00 0.61
CA GLU A 91 16.34 0.82 0.24
C GLU A 91 16.98 0.24 1.50
N THR A 92 16.30 -0.75 2.09
CA THR A 92 16.90 -1.63 3.10
C THR A 92 17.12 -3.01 2.43
N PRO A 93 17.45 -4.14 3.09
CA PRO A 93 17.56 -5.42 2.35
C PRO A 93 16.27 -5.80 1.60
N HIS A 94 15.15 -5.15 1.97
CA HIS A 94 13.93 -5.08 1.19
C HIS A 94 13.50 -3.62 0.98
N PHE A 95 12.76 -3.34 -0.10
CA PHE A 95 12.16 -2.03 -0.32
C PHE A 95 10.94 -1.84 0.58
N ARG A 96 10.85 -0.67 1.20
CA ARG A 96 9.70 -0.27 1.99
C ARG A 96 9.32 1.17 1.68
N LEU A 97 8.02 1.46 1.78
CA LEU A 97 7.55 2.84 1.73
C LEU A 97 7.85 3.54 3.04
N GLU A 98 8.34 4.77 2.95
CA GLU A 98 8.68 5.61 4.08
C GLU A 98 8.00 6.97 3.91
N ASN A 99 7.40 7.46 5.00
CA ASN A 99 6.95 8.83 5.11
C ASN A 99 7.68 9.47 6.28
N SER A 100 8.39 10.57 6.04
CA SER A 100 9.26 11.18 7.05
C SER A 100 8.48 11.65 8.27
N LEU A 101 7.26 12.17 8.08
CA LEU A 101 6.40 12.60 9.17
C LEU A 101 6.00 11.41 10.05
N VAL A 102 5.61 10.27 9.45
CA VAL A 102 5.35 9.03 10.22
C VAL A 102 6.58 8.64 11.03
N THR A 103 7.76 8.60 10.40
CA THR A 103 9.02 8.23 11.06
C THR A 103 9.34 9.18 12.24
N GLU A 104 9.16 10.49 12.06
CA GLU A 104 9.40 11.49 13.11
C GLU A 104 8.40 11.36 14.27
N ILE A 105 7.11 11.17 13.98
CA ILE A 105 6.10 11.01 15.04
C ILE A 105 6.37 9.72 15.83
N VAL A 106 6.68 8.60 15.15
CA VAL A 106 7.04 7.33 15.80
C VAL A 106 8.26 7.51 16.71
N LYS A 107 9.29 8.21 16.22
CA LYS A 107 10.50 8.51 16.99
C LYS A 107 10.17 9.34 18.24
N VAL A 108 9.42 10.44 18.09
CA VAL A 108 9.04 11.29 19.23
C VAL A 108 8.20 10.51 20.25
N PHE A 109 7.27 9.67 19.80
CA PHE A 109 6.44 8.83 20.65
C PHE A 109 7.29 7.88 21.53
N ALA A 110 8.28 7.23 20.92
CA ALA A 110 9.19 6.34 21.64
C ALA A 110 10.15 7.09 22.58
N GLU A 111 10.73 8.20 22.13
CA GLU A 111 11.66 9.02 22.92
C GLU A 111 11.00 9.64 24.16
N THR A 112 9.72 10.00 24.04
CA THR A 112 8.91 10.51 25.15
C THR A 112 8.34 9.41 26.04
N ARG A 113 8.66 8.14 25.77
CA ARG A 113 8.25 6.95 26.52
C ARG A 113 6.73 6.76 26.58
N LEU A 114 5.99 7.19 25.55
CA LEU A 114 4.56 6.86 25.42
C LEU A 114 4.34 5.38 25.08
N GLY A 115 5.33 4.73 24.46
CA GLY A 115 5.31 3.30 24.14
C GLY A 115 6.47 2.92 23.23
N SER A 116 6.41 1.71 22.70
CA SER A 116 7.34 1.22 21.67
C SER A 116 7.10 1.87 20.30
N ASN A 117 7.98 1.59 19.33
CA ASN A 117 7.75 2.01 17.95
C ASN A 117 6.51 1.33 17.37
N GLU A 118 6.28 0.08 17.74
CA GLU A 118 5.13 -0.73 17.34
C GLU A 118 3.83 -0.13 17.89
N ASP A 119 3.82 0.25 19.18
CA ASP A 119 2.67 0.95 19.79
C ASP A 119 2.39 2.28 19.06
N ALA A 120 3.44 3.03 18.72
CA ALA A 120 3.30 4.28 17.98
C ALA A 120 2.63 4.04 16.62
N LEU A 121 3.10 3.06 15.85
CA LEU A 121 2.54 2.71 14.56
C LEU A 121 1.06 2.30 14.68
N LEU A 122 0.71 1.51 15.69
CA LEU A 122 -0.68 1.11 15.95
C LEU A 122 -1.59 2.30 16.27
N CYS A 123 -1.10 3.30 17.00
CA CYS A 123 -1.87 4.50 17.34
C CYS A 123 -1.97 5.51 16.20
N ILE A 124 -0.92 5.64 15.37
CA ILE A 124 -0.80 6.74 14.42
C ILE A 124 -1.24 6.32 13.02
N LEU A 125 -0.81 5.15 12.52
CA LEU A 125 -1.04 4.73 11.14
C LEU A 125 -2.52 4.74 10.75
N PRO A 126 -3.47 4.26 11.57
CA PRO A 126 -4.87 4.24 11.16
C PRO A 126 -5.43 5.64 10.85
N THR A 127 -4.87 6.67 11.49
CA THR A 127 -5.27 8.07 11.31
C THR A 127 -4.57 8.72 10.11
N MET A 128 -3.34 8.30 9.80
CA MET A 128 -2.53 8.86 8.71
C MET A 128 -2.78 8.19 7.37
N VAL A 129 -3.08 6.89 7.33
CA VAL A 129 -3.29 6.13 6.09
C VAL A 129 -4.32 6.77 5.15
N PRO A 130 -5.52 7.19 5.62
CA PRO A 130 -6.49 7.85 4.74
C PRO A 130 -6.02 9.21 4.20
N ARG A 131 -5.05 9.85 4.86
CA ARG A 131 -4.52 11.17 4.51
C ARG A 131 -3.31 11.09 3.58
N LEU A 132 -2.74 9.91 3.33
CA LEU A 132 -1.62 9.70 2.40
C LEU A 132 -2.01 9.85 0.91
N ARG A 133 -3.19 10.46 0.66
CA ARG A 133 -3.75 11.07 -0.58
C ARG A 133 -3.76 10.27 -1.88
N LEU A 134 -3.04 9.16 -1.96
CA LEU A 134 -3.09 8.20 -3.06
C LEU A 134 -3.36 6.80 -2.48
N SER A 135 -3.90 5.91 -3.31
CA SER A 135 -3.90 4.48 -2.94
C SER A 135 -2.46 4.06 -2.64
N PHE A 136 -2.26 3.15 -1.68
CA PHE A 136 -0.93 2.63 -1.32
C PHE A 136 -0.10 2.24 -2.57
N LEU A 137 -0.80 1.75 -3.59
CA LEU A 137 -0.25 1.35 -4.88
C LEU A 137 0.20 2.53 -5.75
N GLU A 138 -0.63 3.56 -5.91
CA GLU A 138 -0.25 4.77 -6.64
C GLU A 138 0.97 5.44 -6.00
N ASN A 139 1.00 5.54 -4.66
CA ASN A 139 2.15 6.05 -3.91
C ASN A 139 3.41 5.23 -4.19
N ALA A 140 3.31 3.90 -4.19
CA ALA A 140 4.43 3.02 -4.46
C ALA A 140 4.98 3.22 -5.89
N VAL A 141 4.11 3.33 -6.88
CA VAL A 141 4.51 3.54 -8.28
C VAL A 141 5.15 4.92 -8.48
N VAL A 142 4.58 5.98 -7.89
CA VAL A 142 5.15 7.34 -7.98
C VAL A 142 6.54 7.40 -7.34
N ALA A 143 6.69 6.84 -6.13
CA ALA A 143 7.96 6.80 -5.44
C ALA A 143 9.00 5.96 -6.21
N ALA A 144 8.58 4.82 -6.76
CA ALA A 144 9.43 3.95 -7.58
C ALA A 144 9.89 4.63 -8.86
N LYS A 145 9.00 5.32 -9.56
CA LYS A 145 9.36 6.11 -10.76
C LYS A 145 10.38 7.19 -10.44
N ARG A 146 10.26 7.87 -9.29
CA ARG A 146 11.22 8.90 -8.86
C ARG A 146 12.59 8.28 -8.58
N MET A 147 12.65 7.23 -7.76
CA MET A 147 13.89 6.55 -7.38
C MET A 147 14.57 5.88 -8.59
N ALA A 148 13.81 5.18 -9.43
CA ALA A 148 14.34 4.56 -10.65
C ALA A 148 14.92 5.59 -11.62
N ASN A 149 14.31 6.78 -11.73
CA ASN A 149 14.88 7.87 -12.52
C ASN A 149 16.19 8.41 -11.95
N GLN A 150 16.38 8.39 -10.61
CA GLN A 150 17.65 8.76 -9.99
C GLN A 150 18.74 7.74 -10.34
N HIS A 151 18.48 6.44 -10.13
CA HIS A 151 19.41 5.37 -10.51
C HIS A 151 19.74 5.38 -12.01
N ARG A 152 18.74 5.53 -12.88
CA ARG A 152 18.94 5.63 -14.33
C ARG A 152 19.88 6.78 -14.69
N ARG A 153 19.70 7.95 -14.06
CA ARG A 153 20.58 9.12 -14.28
C ARG A 153 22.00 8.89 -13.76
N ALA A 154 22.16 8.06 -12.74
CA ALA A 154 23.46 7.62 -12.23
C ALA A 154 24.12 6.50 -13.06
N GLY A 155 23.43 5.95 -14.07
CA GLY A 155 23.90 4.81 -14.87
C GLY A 155 23.69 3.46 -14.18
N GLU A 156 22.93 3.43 -13.09
CA GLU A 156 22.62 2.27 -12.25
C GLU A 156 21.35 1.56 -12.76
N TRP A 157 21.43 1.00 -13.96
CA TRP A 157 20.26 0.42 -14.65
C TRP A 157 19.61 -0.73 -13.90
N THR A 158 20.42 -1.61 -13.30
CA THR A 158 19.93 -2.75 -12.52
C THR A 158 19.18 -2.31 -11.27
N GLN A 159 19.67 -1.28 -10.56
CA GLN A 159 18.98 -0.71 -9.40
C GLN A 159 17.65 -0.08 -9.81
N ALA A 160 17.65 0.69 -10.91
CA ALA A 160 16.43 1.29 -11.46
C ALA A 160 15.36 0.23 -11.79
N GLU A 161 15.77 -0.88 -12.42
CA GLU A 161 14.88 -2.00 -12.72
C GLU A 161 14.39 -2.70 -11.44
N THR A 162 15.27 -2.93 -10.47
CA THR A 162 14.93 -3.64 -9.23
C THR A 162 13.81 -2.91 -8.48
N VAL A 163 13.90 -1.58 -8.37
CA VAL A 163 12.88 -0.75 -7.71
C VAL A 163 11.54 -0.78 -8.47
N LEU A 164 11.57 -0.69 -9.80
CA LEU A 164 10.34 -0.72 -10.61
C LEU A 164 9.68 -2.10 -10.61
N ARG A 165 10.47 -3.18 -10.62
CA ARG A 165 9.96 -4.56 -10.49
C ARG A 165 9.34 -4.80 -9.13
N TRP A 166 9.90 -4.23 -8.06
CA TRP A 166 9.26 -4.24 -6.74
C TRP A 166 7.89 -3.57 -6.76
N ALA A 167 7.77 -2.38 -7.35
CA ALA A 167 6.48 -1.69 -7.46
C ALA A 167 5.47 -2.49 -8.27
N TRP A 168 5.90 -3.12 -9.37
CA TRP A 168 5.07 -4.03 -10.17
C TRP A 168 4.50 -5.19 -9.35
N GLU A 169 5.33 -5.88 -8.56
CA GLU A 169 4.87 -6.98 -7.71
C GLU A 169 3.89 -6.51 -6.62
N VAL A 170 4.18 -5.39 -5.96
CA VAL A 170 3.26 -4.79 -4.96
C VAL A 170 1.89 -4.49 -5.56
N CYS A 171 1.85 -3.96 -6.78
CA CYS A 171 0.60 -3.69 -7.49
C CYS A 171 -0.14 -4.97 -7.89
N LYS A 172 0.57 -6.02 -8.31
CA LYS A 172 -0.03 -7.31 -8.68
C LYS A 172 -0.59 -8.08 -7.49
N GLU A 173 0.12 -8.13 -6.37
CA GLU A 173 -0.32 -8.83 -5.15
C GLU A 173 -1.59 -8.21 -4.57
N SER A 174 -1.77 -6.90 -4.77
CA SER A 174 -2.89 -6.14 -4.24
C SER A 174 -4.13 -6.13 -5.14
N GLN A 175 -4.06 -6.71 -6.35
CA GLN A 175 -5.24 -6.84 -7.19
C GLN A 175 -6.24 -7.79 -6.52
N PRO A 176 -7.52 -7.39 -6.36
CA PRO A 176 -8.54 -8.28 -5.83
C PRO A 176 -8.63 -9.50 -6.73
N ARG A 177 -8.35 -10.69 -6.18
CA ARG A 177 -8.71 -11.95 -6.83
C ARG A 177 -10.22 -11.94 -6.97
N THR A 178 -10.72 -11.55 -8.14
CA THR A 178 -12.15 -11.49 -8.44
C THR A 178 -12.76 -12.86 -8.15
N ARG A 179 -13.46 -12.98 -7.02
CA ARG A 179 -14.59 -13.91 -6.94
C ARG A 179 -15.57 -13.40 -7.99
N LYS A 180 -15.84 -14.25 -8.99
CA LYS A 180 -16.89 -14.04 -9.97
C LYS A 180 -18.21 -13.89 -9.22
N ASP A 181 -18.61 -12.67 -8.91
CA ASP A 181 -20.01 -12.36 -8.69
C ASP A 181 -20.46 -11.56 -9.91
N ASP A 182 -21.30 -12.23 -10.69
CA ASP A 182 -21.92 -11.76 -11.90
C ASP A 182 -22.85 -10.60 -11.56
N CYS A 183 -22.34 -9.37 -11.46
CA CYS A 183 -23.17 -8.19 -11.62
C CYS A 183 -22.34 -6.91 -11.85
N GLN A 184 -22.51 -6.39 -13.06
CA GLN A 184 -22.66 -4.98 -13.41
C GLN A 184 -21.50 -4.21 -14.09
N ILE A 185 -21.85 -3.84 -15.33
CA ILE A 185 -21.87 -2.49 -15.94
C ILE A 185 -20.52 -1.89 -16.32
N ASP A 186 -20.40 -1.68 -17.64
CA ASP A 186 -19.41 -0.86 -18.34
C ASP A 186 -19.01 0.38 -17.54
N GLN A 187 -17.87 0.32 -16.88
CA GLN A 187 -17.13 1.50 -16.43
C GLN A 187 -15.94 1.73 -17.37
N PRO A 188 -15.67 3.00 -17.75
CA PRO A 188 -14.64 3.32 -18.72
C PRO A 188 -13.26 2.95 -18.20
N VAL A 189 -12.45 2.42 -19.11
CA VAL A 189 -11.04 2.04 -18.96
C VAL A 189 -10.25 3.21 -18.37
N HIS A 190 -9.95 3.17 -17.07
CA HIS A 190 -9.11 4.17 -16.43
C HIS A 190 -7.63 3.83 -16.67
N VAL A 191 -6.90 4.79 -17.26
CA VAL A 191 -5.43 4.82 -17.46
C VAL A 191 -4.66 4.91 -16.12
N ASP A 192 -5.38 4.89 -15.00
CA ASP A 192 -4.89 5.09 -13.64
C ASP A 192 -4.65 3.77 -12.89
N ASP A 193 -4.69 2.61 -13.56
CA ASP A 193 -4.31 1.33 -12.94
C ASP A 193 -2.82 1.35 -12.55
N PRO A 194 -2.48 1.22 -11.25
CA PRO A 194 -1.10 1.20 -10.78
C PRO A 194 -0.22 0.15 -11.47
N VAL A 195 -0.78 -1.01 -11.83
CA VAL A 195 -0.04 -2.05 -12.56
C VAL A 195 0.34 -1.57 -13.97
N GLN A 196 -0.57 -0.92 -14.67
CA GLN A 196 -0.30 -0.35 -15.99
C GLN A 196 0.77 0.75 -15.90
N GLN A 197 0.70 1.61 -14.89
CA GLN A 197 1.70 2.65 -14.66
C GLN A 197 3.09 2.07 -14.35
N ALA A 198 3.17 0.95 -13.62
CA ALA A 198 4.41 0.23 -13.39
C ALA A 198 4.96 -0.41 -14.69
N ALA A 199 4.10 -1.03 -15.51
CA ALA A 199 4.48 -1.54 -16.84
C ALA A 199 5.04 -0.45 -17.75
N ILE A 200 4.38 0.69 -17.83
CA ILE A 200 4.84 1.85 -18.62
C ILE A 200 6.22 2.30 -18.13
N ALA A 201 6.41 2.42 -16.81
CA ALA A 201 7.69 2.84 -16.24
C ALA A 201 8.83 1.86 -16.57
N LEU A 202 8.58 0.55 -16.48
CA LEU A 202 9.53 -0.50 -16.86
C LEU A 202 9.83 -0.47 -18.36
N GLY A 203 8.79 -0.39 -19.19
CA GLY A 203 8.92 -0.31 -20.64
C GLY A 203 9.74 0.91 -21.09
N GLU A 204 9.49 2.08 -20.48
CA GLU A 204 10.32 3.27 -20.73
C GLU A 204 11.77 3.05 -20.31
N LEU A 205 12.03 2.49 -19.11
CA LEU A 205 13.40 2.22 -18.65
C LEU A 205 14.17 1.37 -19.69
N TYR A 206 13.57 0.29 -20.15
CA TYR A 206 14.19 -0.59 -21.13
C TYR A 206 14.34 0.07 -22.50
N ARG A 207 13.33 0.84 -22.95
CA ARG A 207 13.41 1.62 -24.19
C ARG A 207 14.58 2.60 -24.18
N TRP A 208 14.80 3.28 -23.05
CA TRP A 208 15.96 4.17 -22.89
C TRP A 208 17.29 3.41 -22.96
N ALA A 209 17.37 2.21 -22.36
CA ALA A 209 18.58 1.39 -22.41
C ALA A 209 18.89 0.89 -23.84
N ILE A 210 17.87 0.56 -24.62
CA ILE A 210 18.04 0.12 -26.03
C ILE A 210 18.70 1.19 -26.90
N CYS A 211 18.52 2.48 -26.57
CA CYS A 211 19.13 3.58 -27.31
C CYS A 211 20.65 3.70 -27.10
N ASP A 212 21.23 3.05 -26.10
CA ASP A 212 22.68 3.04 -25.83
C ASP A 212 23.26 1.65 -26.10
N ASN A 213 24.27 1.57 -26.98
CA ASN A 213 24.91 0.31 -27.35
C ASN A 213 25.46 -0.46 -26.15
N LYS A 214 25.87 0.22 -25.07
CA LYS A 214 26.41 -0.44 -23.87
C LYS A 214 25.35 -1.13 -23.03
N THR A 215 24.10 -0.67 -23.12
CA THR A 215 22.99 -1.15 -22.29
C THR A 215 21.85 -1.75 -23.13
N LYS A 216 22.08 -1.88 -24.43
CA LYS A 216 21.15 -2.47 -25.40
C LYS A 216 20.71 -3.86 -24.99
N ASP A 217 21.65 -4.72 -24.61
CA ASP A 217 21.35 -6.09 -24.17
C ASP A 217 20.48 -6.09 -22.91
N PHE A 218 20.76 -5.19 -21.96
CA PHE A 218 19.94 -5.03 -20.76
C PHE A 218 18.49 -4.66 -21.13
N GLY A 219 18.31 -3.68 -22.03
CA GLY A 219 16.98 -3.25 -22.45
C GLY A 219 16.20 -4.34 -23.21
N LEU A 220 16.87 -5.10 -24.08
CA LEU A 220 16.24 -6.22 -24.80
C LEU A 220 15.82 -7.35 -23.84
N HIS A 221 16.69 -7.74 -22.91
CA HIS A 221 16.34 -8.73 -21.87
C HIS A 221 15.19 -8.24 -20.98
N GLY A 222 15.16 -6.95 -20.63
CA GLY A 222 14.09 -6.35 -19.85
C GLY A 222 12.73 -6.41 -20.55
N ILE A 223 12.67 -6.13 -21.85
CA ILE A 223 11.43 -6.23 -22.65
C ILE A 223 10.99 -7.69 -22.80
N ALA A 224 11.93 -8.63 -22.98
CA ALA A 224 11.61 -10.05 -22.98
C ALA A 224 10.99 -10.49 -21.64
N TRP A 225 11.56 -10.06 -20.51
CA TRP A 225 10.99 -10.33 -19.19
C TRP A 225 9.58 -9.74 -19.02
N LEU A 226 9.32 -8.54 -19.56
CA LEU A 226 8.01 -7.90 -19.52
C LEU A 226 6.99 -8.67 -20.37
N SER A 227 7.42 -9.19 -21.52
CA SER A 227 6.61 -10.09 -22.37
C SER A 227 6.22 -11.37 -21.64
N ASP A 228 7.15 -12.00 -20.92
CA ASP A 228 6.90 -13.21 -20.13
C ASP A 228 5.83 -12.99 -19.04
N GLN A 229 5.63 -11.75 -18.58
CA GLN A 229 4.58 -11.45 -17.60
C GLN A 229 3.16 -11.56 -18.19
N LYS A 230 2.99 -11.39 -19.51
CA LYS A 230 1.68 -11.55 -20.18
C LYS A 230 1.15 -12.97 -20.01
N HIS A 231 2.02 -13.97 -20.21
CA HIS A 231 1.66 -15.39 -20.17
C HIS A 231 1.28 -15.91 -18.78
N ARG A 232 1.57 -15.14 -17.73
CA ARG A 232 1.20 -15.47 -16.35
C ARG A 232 -0.19 -14.96 -15.97
N HIS A 233 -0.83 -14.10 -16.77
CA HIS A 233 -2.21 -13.66 -16.60
C HIS A 233 -3.15 -14.53 -17.46
N GLN A 234 -3.81 -15.51 -16.83
CA GLN A 234 -4.74 -16.46 -17.48
C GLN A 234 -6.14 -15.86 -17.78
N VAL A 235 -6.23 -14.63 -18.30
CA VAL A 235 -7.52 -14.07 -18.75
C VAL A 235 -7.54 -14.01 -20.28
N PRO A 236 -8.53 -14.60 -20.98
CA PRO A 236 -8.49 -14.75 -22.44
C PRO A 236 -8.83 -13.48 -23.24
N SER A 237 -9.00 -12.32 -22.58
CA SER A 237 -9.31 -11.05 -23.25
C SER A 237 -8.06 -10.17 -23.29
N PRO A 238 -7.80 -9.45 -24.41
CA PRO A 238 -6.73 -8.47 -24.46
C PRO A 238 -6.96 -7.44 -23.35
N SER A 239 -6.09 -7.47 -22.33
CA SER A 239 -6.13 -6.46 -21.28
C SER A 239 -5.40 -5.21 -21.79
N THR A 240 -5.80 -4.02 -21.33
CA THR A 240 -5.07 -2.77 -21.63
C THR A 240 -3.58 -2.86 -21.26
N LEU A 241 -3.25 -3.69 -20.26
CA LEU A 241 -1.88 -4.02 -19.89
C LEU A 241 -1.13 -4.76 -21.00
N ASP A 242 -1.77 -5.72 -21.68
CA ASP A 242 -1.18 -6.46 -22.78
C ASP A 242 -0.84 -5.55 -23.96
N GLU A 243 -1.73 -4.60 -24.28
CA GLU A 243 -1.51 -3.60 -25.33
C GLU A 243 -0.31 -2.69 -25.01
N ILE A 244 -0.16 -2.29 -23.74
CA ILE A 244 1.00 -1.51 -23.29
C ILE A 244 2.29 -2.31 -23.52
N ILE A 245 2.31 -3.59 -23.15
CA ILE A 245 3.50 -4.43 -23.29
C ILE A 245 3.82 -4.65 -24.78
N ASP A 246 2.82 -4.89 -25.62
CA ASP A 246 2.99 -5.08 -27.07
C ASP A 246 3.66 -3.88 -27.75
N ARG A 247 3.34 -2.66 -27.31
CA ARG A 247 3.98 -1.45 -27.83
C ARG A 247 5.49 -1.45 -27.59
N TYR A 248 5.97 -1.93 -26.45
CA TYR A 248 7.40 -2.00 -26.16
C TYR A 248 8.10 -3.14 -26.89
N ILE A 249 7.43 -4.30 -27.04
CA ILE A 249 7.92 -5.41 -27.87
C ILE A 249 8.15 -4.94 -29.31
N TYR A 250 7.16 -4.26 -29.90
CA TYR A 250 7.27 -3.72 -31.25
C TYR A 250 8.48 -2.78 -31.42
N VAL A 251 8.73 -1.92 -30.43
CA VAL A 251 9.89 -1.02 -30.44
C VAL A 251 11.22 -1.81 -30.41
N ALA A 252 11.33 -2.83 -29.58
CA ALA A 252 12.52 -3.68 -29.52
C ALA A 252 12.80 -4.39 -30.86
N GLU A 253 11.77 -4.99 -31.47
CA GLU A 253 11.89 -5.70 -32.76
C GLU A 253 12.40 -4.76 -33.86
N LYS A 254 11.88 -3.53 -33.91
CA LYS A 254 12.32 -2.53 -34.89
C LYS A 254 13.78 -2.12 -34.72
N VAL A 255 14.28 -2.10 -33.50
CA VAL A 255 15.69 -1.77 -33.24
C VAL A 255 16.61 -2.93 -33.62
N VAL A 256 16.20 -4.18 -33.39
CA VAL A 256 16.96 -5.37 -33.82
C VAL A 256 17.08 -5.40 -35.34
N GLN A 257 15.96 -5.25 -36.07
CA GLN A 257 15.93 -5.25 -37.54
C GLN A 257 16.80 -4.16 -38.19
N LYS A 258 17.04 -3.03 -37.49
CA LYS A 258 17.86 -1.92 -38.00
C LYS A 258 19.35 -2.09 -37.70
N GLY A 259 19.72 -2.95 -36.75
CA GLY A 259 21.12 -3.23 -36.40
C GLY A 259 21.80 -4.30 -37.27
N ASP A 260 21.02 -5.08 -38.01
CA ASP A 260 21.48 -6.17 -38.89
C ASP A 260 21.65 -5.74 -40.36
N ASN A 261 21.55 -4.44 -40.67
CA ASN A 261 21.84 -3.82 -41.97
C ASN A 261 23.02 -2.85 -41.86
#